data_AF-A0A523GQ72-F1
#
_entry.id   AF-A0A523GQ72-F1
#
_cell.length_a   1.000
_cell.length_b   1.000
_cell.length_c   1.000
_cell.angle_alpha   90.00
_cell.angle_beta   90.00
_cell.angle_gamma   90.00
#
_symmetry.space_group_name_H-M   'P 1'
#
loop_
_entity.id
_entity.type
_entity.pdbx_description
1 polymer ?
#
loop_
_entity_poly.entity_id
_entity_poly.type
_entity_poly.pdbx_seq_one_letter_code
_entity_poly.pdbx_strand_id
1 'polypeptide(L)'
;MKILMLMLLLVAEHAIGFTIDWPEDGRHRPELVACDDVKQVSYSGFTIKGCYDSNRIFILLNGTNAPCAFYKDAQLAAAKRGYLTICPERRNVGNGLAAQKAFEYLRGKGSKATTILLSGHSQGSHGSVVGAYRLQQAYPELTIDMLPIFPYFWDFYNRDRRGDFWDEHPKKTSELFPLVKGRKIILRGTRDPTADIDKVMRGYKHLSEPKHLFEANANHYEFDPHWENLLPLFD
;
A
#
# COMPACT_ATOMS: atom_id res chain seq x y z
N MET A 1 28.15 -30.89 40.88
CA MET A 1 28.78 -31.35 39.63
C MET A 1 27.78 -32.24 38.90
N LYS A 2 27.38 -31.89 37.66
CA LYS A 2 26.40 -32.59 36.79
C LYS A 2 24.98 -32.59 37.37
N ILE A 3 24.03 -31.81 36.89
CA ILE A 3 23.34 -31.95 35.61
C ILE A 3 22.94 -30.53 35.16
N LEU A 4 23.69 -30.01 34.20
CA LEU A 4 23.41 -28.75 33.50
C LEU A 4 23.45 -29.09 32.01
N MET A 5 22.48 -29.88 31.55
CA MET A 5 22.28 -30.23 30.15
C MET A 5 20.95 -30.97 30.02
N LEU A 6 20.19 -30.61 28.98
CA LEU A 6 18.85 -31.12 28.62
C LEU A 6 17.68 -30.59 29.45
N MET A 7 17.25 -29.38 29.12
CA MET A 7 15.91 -29.14 28.55
C MET A 7 15.88 -27.76 27.86
N LEU A 8 16.82 -27.60 26.92
CA LEU A 8 16.86 -26.50 25.94
C LEU A 8 16.25 -27.01 24.62
N LEU A 9 15.06 -27.59 24.74
CA LEU A 9 14.22 -28.12 23.67
C LEU A 9 12.82 -27.60 23.98
N LEU A 10 12.25 -26.83 23.05
CA LEU A 10 10.96 -26.11 23.10
C LEU A 10 11.02 -24.60 23.40
N VAL A 11 11.82 -23.86 22.63
CA VAL A 11 11.36 -22.58 22.04
C VAL A 11 11.94 -22.46 20.62
N ALA A 12 11.67 -23.47 19.80
CA ALA A 12 11.67 -23.32 18.35
C ALA A 12 10.20 -23.16 17.92
N GLU A 13 9.54 -22.16 18.48
CA GLU A 13 8.21 -21.75 18.02
C GLU A 13 8.41 -20.98 16.72
N HIS A 14 8.32 -21.72 15.60
CA HIS A 14 7.55 -21.33 14.43
C HIS A 14 7.47 -19.81 14.17
N ALA A 15 8.63 -19.19 13.94
CA ALA A 15 8.69 -18.02 13.10
C ALA A 15 8.34 -18.51 11.68
N ILE A 16 7.05 -18.57 11.37
CA ILE A 16 6.60 -18.61 9.99
C ILE A 16 7.12 -17.31 9.38
N GLY A 17 8.27 -17.41 8.71
CA GLY A 17 8.88 -16.30 7.99
C GLY A 17 7.94 -15.92 6.87
N PHE A 18 7.07 -14.94 7.11
CA PHE A 18 6.14 -14.42 6.12
C PHE A 18 6.86 -13.53 5.12
N THR A 19 7.51 -14.16 4.14
CA THR A 19 8.11 -13.52 2.97
C THR A 19 7.08 -12.67 2.24
N ILE A 20 7.35 -11.37 2.07
CA ILE A 20 6.80 -10.68 0.89
C ILE A 20 7.42 -11.41 -0.30
N ASP A 21 6.62 -11.81 -1.29
CA ASP A 21 7.13 -12.23 -2.59
C ASP A 21 7.76 -11.00 -3.25
N TRP A 22 8.94 -10.62 -2.77
CA TRP A 22 9.96 -10.11 -3.65
C TRP A 22 10.24 -11.31 -4.55
N PRO A 23 10.10 -11.22 -5.88
CA PRO A 23 10.31 -12.40 -6.68
C PRO A 23 11.72 -12.95 -6.42
N GLU A 24 11.84 -14.27 -6.37
CA GLU A 24 13.04 -15.01 -6.01
C GLU A 24 14.20 -14.87 -7.02
N ASP A 25 14.13 -13.92 -7.93
CA ASP A 25 15.24 -13.49 -8.77
C ASP A 25 16.12 -12.52 -7.98
N GLY A 26 17.07 -13.10 -7.24
CA GLY A 26 18.14 -12.45 -6.49
C GLY A 26 19.10 -11.57 -7.32
N ARG A 27 18.58 -10.73 -8.21
CA ARG A 27 19.34 -9.79 -9.05
C ARG A 27 18.76 -8.38 -9.07
N HIS A 28 17.52 -8.13 -8.63
CA HIS A 28 16.89 -6.79 -8.68
C HIS A 28 16.40 -6.35 -7.30
N ARG A 29 17.36 -6.17 -6.38
CA ARG A 29 17.10 -5.53 -5.09
C ARG A 29 17.05 -4.01 -5.30
N PRO A 30 16.06 -3.29 -4.74
CA PRO A 30 16.07 -1.83 -4.71
C PRO A 30 17.34 -1.37 -3.99
N GLU A 31 18.22 -0.68 -4.68
CA GLU A 31 19.28 0.09 -4.03
C GLU A 31 18.73 1.50 -3.80
N LEU A 32 18.73 1.94 -2.55
CA LEU A 32 18.46 3.34 -2.21
C LEU A 32 19.68 4.15 -2.65
N VAL A 33 19.67 4.61 -3.90
CA VAL A 33 20.73 5.47 -4.45
C VAL A 33 20.27 6.92 -4.36
N ALA A 34 20.93 7.70 -3.50
CA ALA A 34 20.80 9.16 -3.51
C ALA A 34 21.66 9.72 -4.67
N CYS A 35 21.10 10.61 -5.48
CA CYS A 35 21.79 11.22 -6.64
C CYS A 35 21.48 12.72 -6.76
N ASP A 36 22.27 13.39 -7.58
CA ASP A 36 22.32 14.86 -7.73
C ASP A 36 21.23 15.47 -8.66
N ASP A 37 20.42 14.69 -9.42
CA ASP A 37 19.39 15.20 -10.38
C ASP A 37 18.07 14.38 -10.41
N VAL A 38 16.96 15.03 -10.05
CA VAL A 38 15.57 14.50 -10.01
C VAL A 38 15.01 13.97 -11.32
N LYS A 39 15.63 14.27 -12.47
CA LYS A 39 15.17 13.82 -13.79
C LYS A 39 15.66 12.43 -14.19
N GLN A 40 16.56 11.83 -13.42
CA GLN A 40 17.12 10.49 -13.70
C GLN A 40 16.31 9.43 -12.93
N VAL A 41 15.22 8.96 -13.54
CA VAL A 41 14.30 7.98 -12.94
C VAL A 41 14.13 6.79 -13.88
N SER A 42 14.44 5.57 -13.42
CA SER A 42 14.36 4.32 -14.17
C SER A 42 13.66 3.24 -13.35
N TYR A 43 12.90 2.37 -14.02
CA TYR A 43 12.09 1.36 -13.34
C TYR A 43 12.88 0.05 -13.16
N SER A 44 12.88 -0.54 -11.96
CA SER A 44 13.46 -1.86 -11.68
C SER A 44 12.45 -2.82 -11.04
N GLY A 45 11.35 -3.10 -11.72
CA GLY A 45 10.33 -4.06 -11.29
C GLY A 45 9.49 -3.55 -10.10
N PHE A 46 9.99 -3.67 -8.88
CA PHE A 46 9.19 -3.44 -7.66
C PHE A 46 9.42 -2.07 -7.04
N THR A 47 10.46 -1.40 -7.51
CA THR A 47 10.86 -0.06 -7.12
C THR A 47 11.34 0.69 -8.34
N ILE A 48 11.35 2.00 -8.21
CA ILE A 48 11.97 2.87 -9.18
C ILE A 48 13.36 3.24 -8.67
N LYS A 49 14.36 2.97 -9.49
CA LYS A 49 15.72 3.50 -9.35
C LYS A 49 15.74 4.94 -9.84
N GLY A 50 15.80 5.89 -8.93
CA GLY A 50 15.89 7.31 -9.28
C GLY A 50 15.88 8.20 -8.06
N CYS A 51 16.00 9.51 -8.29
CA CYS A 51 15.98 10.52 -7.24
C CYS A 51 14.60 10.67 -6.59
N TYR A 52 14.57 10.65 -5.27
CA TYR A 52 13.40 10.93 -4.45
C TYR A 52 13.78 11.91 -3.34
N ASP A 53 12.84 12.76 -2.94
CA ASP A 53 12.90 13.43 -1.65
C ASP A 53 12.85 12.35 -0.58
N SER A 54 13.95 12.22 0.17
CA SER A 54 14.09 11.25 1.25
C SER A 54 12.99 11.35 2.32
N ASN A 55 12.20 12.43 2.31
CA ASN A 55 11.13 12.64 3.27
C ASN A 55 9.75 12.07 2.87
N ARG A 56 9.55 11.66 1.60
CA ARG A 56 8.24 11.23 1.07
C ARG A 56 8.32 9.82 0.46
N ILE A 57 7.45 8.93 0.88
CA ILE A 57 7.29 7.58 0.30
C ILE A 57 5.93 7.45 -0.38
N PHE A 58 5.90 6.82 -1.54
CA PHE A 58 4.68 6.36 -2.21
C PHE A 58 4.64 4.83 -2.18
N ILE A 59 3.68 4.26 -1.46
CA ILE A 59 3.49 2.81 -1.41
C ILE A 59 2.24 2.47 -2.22
N LEU A 60 2.43 1.70 -3.30
CA LEU A 60 1.36 1.25 -4.18
C LEU A 60 1.01 -0.21 -3.90
N LEU A 61 -0.25 -0.46 -3.55
CA LEU A 61 -0.77 -1.81 -3.36
C LEU A 61 -1.51 -2.28 -4.62
N ASN A 62 -1.14 -3.44 -5.13
CA ASN A 62 -1.66 -3.99 -6.37
C ASN A 62 -3.12 -4.47 -6.25
N GLY A 63 -3.83 -4.52 -7.38
CA GLY A 63 -5.12 -5.19 -7.47
C GLY A 63 -4.99 -6.71 -7.34
N THR A 64 -6.12 -7.39 -7.15
CA THR A 64 -6.15 -8.86 -7.02
C THR A 64 -5.45 -9.53 -8.20
N ASN A 65 -4.38 -10.27 -7.91
CA ASN A 65 -3.54 -10.98 -8.89
C ASN A 65 -2.86 -10.08 -9.96
N ALA A 66 -2.91 -8.75 -9.82
CA ALA A 66 -2.22 -7.86 -10.74
C ALA A 66 -0.73 -7.74 -10.33
N PRO A 67 0.22 -7.90 -11.26
CA PRO A 67 1.63 -7.70 -10.95
C PRO A 67 1.94 -6.21 -10.76
N CYS A 68 3.00 -5.89 -10.02
CA CYS A 68 3.41 -4.50 -9.79
C CYS A 68 3.81 -3.77 -11.08
N ALA A 69 4.24 -4.50 -12.12
CA ALA A 69 4.53 -3.94 -13.44
C ALA A 69 3.31 -3.33 -14.15
N PHE A 70 2.11 -3.77 -13.78
CA PHE A 70 0.88 -3.16 -14.28
C PHE A 70 0.71 -1.70 -13.82
N TYR A 71 1.38 -1.30 -12.73
CA TYR A 71 1.29 0.04 -12.13
C TYR A 71 2.55 0.87 -12.35
N LYS A 72 3.32 0.56 -13.39
CA LYS A 72 4.59 1.24 -13.68
C LYS A 72 4.41 2.75 -13.85
N ASP A 73 3.39 3.17 -14.58
CA ASP A 73 3.21 4.59 -14.93
C ASP A 73 2.79 5.42 -13.71
N ALA A 74 1.92 4.89 -12.85
CA ALA A 74 1.58 5.50 -11.56
C ALA A 74 2.82 5.66 -10.65
N GLN A 75 3.68 4.64 -10.58
CA GLN A 75 4.93 4.74 -9.84
C GLN A 75 5.85 5.81 -10.46
N LEU A 76 6.02 5.83 -11.79
CA LEU A 76 6.87 6.83 -12.46
C LEU A 76 6.36 8.25 -12.26
N ALA A 77 5.04 8.45 -12.31
CA ALA A 77 4.43 9.73 -12.02
C ALA A 77 4.72 10.20 -10.60
N ALA A 78 4.60 9.32 -9.59
CA ALA A 78 4.93 9.65 -8.20
C ALA A 78 6.44 9.94 -8.03
N ALA A 79 7.31 9.13 -8.64
CA ALA A 79 8.75 9.33 -8.57
C ALA A 79 9.19 10.68 -9.16
N LYS A 80 8.61 11.10 -10.29
CA LYS A 80 8.86 12.43 -10.89
C LYS A 80 8.46 13.60 -9.98
N ARG A 81 7.62 13.35 -8.96
CA ARG A 81 7.25 14.34 -7.92
C ARG A 81 8.10 14.24 -6.65
N GLY A 82 9.16 13.43 -6.68
CA GLY A 82 10.07 13.25 -5.56
C GLY A 82 9.64 12.20 -4.54
N TYR A 83 8.69 11.32 -4.85
CA TYR A 83 8.41 10.20 -3.94
C TYR A 83 9.40 9.04 -4.11
N LEU A 84 9.83 8.44 -3.00
CA LEU A 84 10.42 7.11 -2.99
C LEU A 84 9.30 6.09 -3.20
N THR A 85 9.26 5.43 -4.37
CA THR A 85 8.14 4.56 -4.73
C THR A 85 8.44 3.10 -4.49
N ILE A 86 7.46 2.36 -3.95
CA ILE A 86 7.54 0.90 -3.78
C ILE A 86 6.19 0.25 -4.03
N CYS A 87 6.21 -0.91 -4.70
CA CYS A 87 5.04 -1.78 -4.87
C CYS A 87 5.39 -3.17 -4.33
N PRO A 88 4.93 -3.53 -3.11
CA PRO A 88 5.13 -4.87 -2.56
C PRO A 88 4.18 -5.87 -3.24
N GLU A 89 4.70 -6.63 -4.20
CA GLU A 89 3.89 -7.62 -4.92
C GLU A 89 3.41 -8.72 -3.97
N ARG A 90 2.10 -8.85 -3.83
CA ARG A 90 1.45 -9.97 -3.13
C ARG A 90 0.14 -10.31 -3.79
N ARG A 91 -0.24 -11.59 -3.73
CA ARG A 91 -1.57 -12.06 -4.15
C ARG A 91 -2.70 -11.43 -3.32
N ASN A 92 -2.40 -11.10 -2.06
CA ASN A 92 -3.33 -10.48 -1.15
C ASN A 92 -2.67 -9.31 -0.41
N VAL A 93 -3.06 -8.10 -0.78
CA VAL A 93 -2.65 -6.85 -0.13
C VAL A 93 -3.78 -6.17 0.63
N GLY A 94 -4.99 -6.74 0.61
CA GLY A 94 -6.19 -6.11 1.15
C GLY A 94 -6.14 -5.90 2.67
N ASN A 95 -5.37 -6.72 3.39
CA ASN A 95 -5.22 -6.57 4.84
C ASN A 95 -4.26 -5.44 5.29
N GLY A 96 -3.62 -4.74 4.34
CA GLY A 96 -2.72 -3.62 4.61
C GLY A 96 -1.34 -3.99 5.20
N LEU A 97 -1.05 -5.26 5.51
CA LEU A 97 0.25 -5.65 6.06
C LEU A 97 1.40 -5.40 5.07
N ALA A 98 1.13 -5.58 3.78
CA ALA A 98 2.10 -5.30 2.72
C ALA A 98 2.59 -3.83 2.76
N ALA A 99 1.71 -2.88 3.08
CA ALA A 99 2.09 -1.48 3.22
C ALA A 99 3.01 -1.25 4.43
N GLN A 100 2.67 -1.83 5.59
CA GLN A 100 3.50 -1.72 6.78
C GLN A 100 4.90 -2.30 6.55
N LYS A 101 4.98 -3.53 6.02
CA LYS A 101 6.25 -4.19 5.73
C LYS A 101 7.08 -3.46 4.68
N ALA A 102 6.43 -2.85 3.67
CA ALA A 102 7.13 -2.03 2.68
C ALA A 102 7.77 -0.79 3.33
N PHE A 103 7.07 -0.11 4.23
CA PHE A 103 7.64 1.00 4.99
C PHE A 103 8.80 0.54 5.90
N GLU A 104 8.61 -0.52 6.68
CA GLU A 104 9.63 -1.08 7.56
C GLU A 104 10.90 -1.48 6.79
N TYR A 105 10.73 -2.07 5.61
CA TYR A 105 11.82 -2.37 4.70
C TYR A 105 12.58 -1.11 4.30
N LEU A 106 11.90 -0.07 3.80
CA LEU A 106 12.53 1.19 3.39
C LEU A 106 13.22 1.90 4.57
N ARG A 107 12.60 1.90 5.75
CA ARG A 107 13.17 2.45 6.98
C ARG A 107 14.42 1.69 7.40
N GLY A 108 14.40 0.34 7.33
CA GLY A 108 15.57 -0.51 7.59
C GLY A 108 16.71 -0.33 6.59
N LYS A 109 16.40 0.16 5.38
CA LYS A 109 17.40 0.57 4.37
C LYS A 109 17.93 2.00 4.58
N GLY A 110 17.43 2.73 5.57
CA GLY A 110 17.89 4.07 5.93
C GLY A 110 16.99 5.22 5.45
N SER A 111 15.78 4.94 4.94
CA SER A 111 14.81 5.99 4.64
C SER A 111 14.46 6.78 5.90
N LYS A 112 14.42 8.11 5.77
CA LYS A 112 14.05 9.06 6.83
C LYS A 112 12.65 9.66 6.63
N ALA A 113 11.84 9.04 5.77
CA ALA A 113 10.55 9.58 5.39
C ALA A 113 9.60 9.77 6.58
N THR A 114 9.10 10.99 6.73
CA THR A 114 8.02 11.32 7.67
C THR A 114 6.65 11.35 7.01
N THR A 115 6.59 11.38 5.67
CA THR A 115 5.36 11.47 4.91
C THR A 115 5.19 10.25 4.01
N ILE A 116 4.01 9.63 4.06
CA ILE A 116 3.65 8.48 3.25
C ILE A 116 2.36 8.78 2.50
N LEU A 117 2.39 8.61 1.18
CA LEU A 117 1.19 8.48 0.37
C LEU A 117 0.95 7.00 0.09
N LEU A 118 -0.12 6.46 0.67
CA LEU A 118 -0.59 5.12 0.37
C LEU A 118 -1.56 5.17 -0.79
N SER A 119 -1.39 4.27 -1.75
CA SER A 119 -2.27 4.18 -2.89
C SER A 119 -2.45 2.73 -3.29
N GLY A 120 -3.42 2.48 -4.15
CA GLY A 120 -3.68 1.14 -4.65
C GLY A 120 -4.92 1.09 -5.51
N HIS A 121 -5.04 -0.01 -6.24
CA HIS A 121 -6.12 -0.26 -7.19
C HIS A 121 -7.00 -1.43 -6.75
N SER A 122 -8.33 -1.33 -6.88
CA SER A 122 -9.28 -2.40 -6.55
C SER A 122 -9.10 -2.92 -5.12
N GLN A 123 -8.60 -4.15 -4.94
CA GLN A 123 -8.20 -4.71 -3.64
C GLN A 123 -7.10 -3.90 -2.94
N GLY A 124 -6.11 -3.42 -3.68
CA GLY A 124 -5.03 -2.60 -3.14
C GLY A 124 -5.52 -1.28 -2.57
N SER A 125 -6.61 -0.73 -3.09
CA SER A 125 -7.23 0.49 -2.56
C SER A 125 -7.81 0.25 -1.17
N HIS A 126 -8.45 -0.90 -0.94
CA HIS A 126 -8.85 -1.32 0.40
C HIS A 126 -7.61 -1.45 1.30
N GLY A 127 -6.60 -2.18 0.82
CA GLY A 127 -5.34 -2.36 1.53
C GLY A 127 -4.65 -1.05 1.90
N SER A 128 -4.81 0.01 1.09
CA SER A 128 -4.18 1.31 1.34
C SER A 128 -4.79 2.00 2.56
N VAL A 129 -6.10 1.88 2.75
CA VAL A 129 -6.81 2.43 3.92
C VAL A 129 -6.48 1.60 5.18
N VAL A 130 -6.50 0.28 5.08
CA VAL A 130 -6.15 -0.59 6.21
C VAL A 130 -4.67 -0.43 6.58
N GLY A 131 -3.80 -0.31 5.59
CA GLY A 131 -2.37 -0.04 5.75
C GLY A 131 -2.14 1.30 6.43
N ALA A 132 -2.94 2.33 6.11
CA ALA A 132 -2.87 3.63 6.77
C ALA A 132 -3.14 3.48 8.27
N TYR A 133 -4.20 2.75 8.64
CA TYR A 133 -4.50 2.47 10.05
C TYR A 133 -3.32 1.80 10.75
N ARG A 134 -2.77 0.73 10.16
CA ARG A 134 -1.64 -0.01 10.76
C ARG A 134 -0.42 0.88 10.98
N LEU A 135 -0.03 1.63 9.96
CA LEU A 135 1.10 2.54 10.06
C LEU A 135 0.85 3.65 11.08
N GLN A 136 -0.36 4.20 11.16
CA GLN A 136 -0.72 5.21 12.17
C GLN A 136 -0.68 4.66 13.60
N GLN A 137 -0.93 3.36 13.80
CA GLN A 137 -0.77 2.72 15.11
C GLN A 137 0.70 2.45 15.46
N ALA A 138 1.48 1.95 14.49
CA ALA A 138 2.88 1.58 14.70
C ALA A 138 3.83 2.79 14.75
N TYR A 139 3.48 3.85 14.01
CA TYR A 139 4.31 5.03 13.78
C TYR A 139 3.45 6.30 13.82
N PRO A 140 2.99 6.72 15.01
CA PRO A 140 2.09 7.86 15.16
C PRO A 140 2.71 9.20 14.74
N GLU A 141 4.03 9.27 14.58
CA GLU A 141 4.76 10.43 14.09
C GLU A 141 4.60 10.69 12.59
N LEU A 142 4.16 9.69 11.81
CA LEU A 142 4.08 9.79 10.36
C LEU A 142 2.84 10.55 9.90
N THR A 143 3.03 11.38 8.87
CA THR A 143 1.92 11.92 8.08
C THR A 143 1.56 10.89 7.02
N ILE A 144 0.30 10.43 7.02
CA ILE A 144 -0.15 9.37 6.12
C ILE A 144 -1.41 9.81 5.39
N ASP A 145 -1.28 9.99 4.08
CA ASP A 145 -2.37 10.32 3.16
C ASP A 145 -2.67 9.13 2.26
N MET A 146 -3.86 9.13 1.65
CA MET A 146 -4.34 8.03 0.83
C MET A 146 -4.89 8.50 -0.52
N LEU A 147 -4.51 7.78 -1.57
CA LEU A 147 -5.08 7.88 -2.91
C LEU A 147 -5.67 6.52 -3.36
N PRO A 148 -6.83 6.07 -2.84
CA PRO A 148 -7.45 4.81 -3.26
C PRO A 148 -8.07 4.96 -4.66
N ILE A 149 -7.70 4.08 -5.60
CA ILE A 149 -8.15 4.12 -6.99
C ILE A 149 -9.11 2.98 -7.27
N PHE A 150 -10.30 3.30 -7.80
CA PHE A 150 -11.37 2.36 -8.10
C PHE A 150 -11.58 1.35 -6.97
N PRO A 151 -11.85 1.84 -5.73
CA PRO A 151 -11.71 1.01 -4.55
C PRO A 151 -12.80 -0.04 -4.50
N TYR A 152 -12.36 -1.30 -4.48
CA TYR A 152 -13.23 -2.40 -4.10
C TYR A 152 -13.09 -2.57 -2.60
N PHE A 153 -13.95 -1.96 -1.78
CA PHE A 153 -13.87 -2.08 -0.32
C PHE A 153 -14.44 -3.44 0.16
N TRP A 154 -13.68 -4.52 -0.14
CA TRP A 154 -14.03 -5.95 0.00
C TRP A 154 -14.83 -6.29 1.27
N ASP A 155 -14.42 -5.79 2.42
CA ASP A 155 -14.98 -6.14 3.73
C ASP A 155 -16.38 -5.61 4.00
N PHE A 156 -16.82 -4.59 3.26
CA PHE A 156 -18.20 -4.09 3.35
C PHE A 156 -19.18 -4.90 2.48
N TYR A 157 -18.66 -5.82 1.67
CA TYR A 157 -19.44 -6.61 0.71
C TYR A 157 -19.40 -8.13 1.04
N ASN A 158 -18.23 -8.69 1.38
CA ASN A 158 -18.07 -10.12 1.63
C ASN A 158 -17.82 -10.42 3.11
N ARG A 159 -18.89 -10.49 3.92
CA ARG A 159 -18.81 -10.84 5.36
C ARG A 159 -18.33 -12.27 5.66
N ASP A 160 -18.38 -13.18 4.67
CA ASP A 160 -18.25 -14.63 4.92
C ASP A 160 -16.97 -15.30 4.38
N ARG A 161 -16.04 -14.59 3.73
CA ARG A 161 -14.77 -15.19 3.29
C ARG A 161 -13.70 -15.13 4.37
N ARG A 162 -13.93 -15.77 5.51
CA ARG A 162 -13.07 -15.76 6.72
C ARG A 162 -11.66 -16.38 6.59
N GLY A 163 -11.26 -16.96 5.46
CA GLY A 163 -9.90 -17.52 5.29
C GLY A 163 -8.83 -16.45 5.05
N ASP A 164 -7.55 -16.78 5.26
CA ASP A 164 -6.20 -16.16 5.06
C ASP A 164 -6.07 -14.61 4.94
N PHE A 165 -7.08 -13.94 4.41
CA PHE A 165 -7.30 -12.50 4.37
C PHE A 165 -7.43 -11.86 5.76
N TRP A 166 -7.87 -12.61 6.78
CA TRP A 166 -8.39 -12.05 8.03
C TRP A 166 -7.60 -12.34 9.29
N ASP A 167 -6.73 -13.35 9.29
CA ASP A 167 -6.04 -13.79 10.52
C ASP A 167 -5.11 -12.71 11.10
N GLU A 168 -4.78 -11.69 10.30
CA GLU A 168 -3.94 -10.56 10.69
C GLU A 168 -4.72 -9.24 10.80
N HIS A 169 -6.03 -9.22 10.56
CA HIS A 169 -6.82 -7.98 10.54
C HIS A 169 -7.05 -7.45 11.96
N PRO A 170 -6.56 -6.26 12.33
CA PRO A 170 -6.57 -5.80 13.71
C PRO A 170 -7.98 -5.51 14.23
N LYS A 171 -8.92 -5.20 13.32
CA LYS A 171 -10.33 -4.84 13.58
C LYS A 171 -11.17 -5.09 12.34
N LYS A 172 -12.51 -5.06 12.50
CA LYS A 172 -13.41 -4.99 11.34
C LYS A 172 -13.22 -3.67 10.61
N THR A 173 -13.35 -3.69 9.30
CA THR A 173 -13.15 -2.50 8.47
C THR A 173 -14.14 -1.37 8.76
N SER A 174 -15.37 -1.70 9.16
CA SER A 174 -16.34 -0.72 9.67
C SER A 174 -15.93 -0.02 10.96
N GLU A 175 -15.05 -0.63 11.76
CA GLU A 175 -14.53 -0.09 13.02
C GLU A 175 -13.22 0.69 12.80
N LEU A 176 -12.41 0.30 11.81
CA LEU A 176 -11.11 0.93 11.55
C LEU A 176 -11.19 2.14 10.62
N PHE A 177 -12.02 2.11 9.57
CA PHE A 177 -12.11 3.22 8.59
C PHE A 177 -12.42 4.57 9.23
N PRO A 178 -13.30 4.67 10.26
CA PRO A 178 -13.53 5.93 10.98
C PRO A 178 -12.30 6.46 11.73
N LEU A 179 -11.35 5.59 12.08
CA LEU A 179 -10.16 5.93 12.87
C LEU A 179 -8.97 6.37 12.02
N VAL A 180 -9.02 6.11 10.71
CA VAL A 180 -7.93 6.45 9.78
C VAL A 180 -7.83 7.97 9.64
N LYS A 181 -6.69 8.56 10.01
CA LYS A 181 -6.41 10.00 9.88
C LYS A 181 -5.82 10.33 8.51
N GLY A 182 -5.58 11.61 8.24
CA GLY A 182 -4.98 12.09 6.99
C GLY A 182 -5.98 12.31 5.87
N ARG A 183 -5.50 12.88 4.77
CA ARG A 183 -6.27 13.20 3.56
C ARG A 183 -6.55 11.94 2.77
N LYS A 184 -7.81 11.73 2.38
CA LYS A 184 -8.22 10.65 1.45
C LYS A 184 -8.75 11.27 0.16
N ILE A 185 -8.07 11.05 -0.95
CA ILE A 185 -8.61 11.39 -2.28
C ILE A 185 -8.91 10.09 -2.99
N ILE A 186 -10.18 9.87 -3.30
CA ILE A 186 -10.66 8.59 -3.82
C ILE A 186 -11.09 8.79 -5.25
N LEU A 187 -10.59 7.95 -6.15
CA LEU A 187 -11.01 7.97 -7.55
C LEU A 187 -11.99 6.82 -7.82
N ARG A 188 -13.11 7.12 -8.46
CA ARG A 188 -14.10 6.15 -8.96
C ARG A 188 -14.18 6.21 -10.49
N GLY A 189 -14.28 5.05 -11.13
CA GLY A 189 -14.67 4.94 -12.53
C GLY A 189 -16.19 4.86 -12.68
N THR A 190 -16.81 5.75 -13.46
CA THR A 190 -18.27 5.75 -13.65
C THR A 190 -18.75 4.60 -14.53
N ARG A 191 -17.87 4.04 -15.36
CA ARG A 191 -18.12 2.84 -16.20
C ARG A 191 -17.51 1.57 -15.60
N ASP A 192 -17.07 1.60 -14.35
CA ASP A 192 -16.47 0.45 -13.67
C ASP A 192 -17.55 -0.52 -13.17
N PRO A 193 -17.67 -1.73 -13.76
CA PRO A 193 -18.65 -2.73 -13.30
C PRO A 193 -18.14 -3.52 -12.09
N THR A 194 -16.84 -3.48 -11.82
CA THR A 194 -16.18 -4.22 -10.74
C THR A 194 -16.35 -3.46 -9.44
N ALA A 195 -15.83 -2.24 -9.35
CA ALA A 195 -16.00 -1.31 -8.23
C ALA A 195 -17.07 -0.26 -8.55
N ASP A 196 -18.30 -0.73 -8.74
CA ASP A 196 -19.46 0.14 -8.95
C ASP A 196 -19.70 1.13 -7.79
N ILE A 197 -20.62 2.09 -8.00
CA ILE A 197 -20.91 3.13 -7.02
C ILE A 197 -21.30 2.56 -5.66
N ASP A 198 -22.09 1.50 -5.61
CA ASP A 198 -22.57 0.93 -4.37
C ASP A 198 -21.41 0.34 -3.55
N LYS A 199 -20.49 -0.36 -4.21
CA LYS A 199 -19.31 -0.92 -3.56
C LYS A 199 -18.36 0.17 -3.05
N VAL A 200 -18.12 1.22 -3.84
CA VAL A 200 -17.29 2.36 -3.45
C VAL A 200 -17.91 3.10 -2.26
N MET A 201 -19.20 3.44 -2.35
CA MET A 201 -19.89 4.26 -1.35
C MET A 201 -20.05 3.54 0.00
N ARG A 202 -20.14 2.20 -0.02
CA ARG A 202 -20.20 1.40 1.21
C ARG A 202 -18.99 1.58 2.11
N GLY A 203 -17.78 1.71 1.58
CA GLY A 203 -16.61 2.03 2.39
C GLY A 203 -16.40 3.53 2.57
N TYR A 204 -16.64 4.33 1.53
CA TYR A 204 -16.47 5.79 1.56
C TYR A 204 -17.19 6.46 2.73
N LYS A 205 -18.42 6.04 3.03
CA LYS A 205 -19.22 6.61 4.12
C LYS A 205 -18.62 6.41 5.52
N HIS A 206 -17.76 5.40 5.71
CA HIS A 206 -17.12 5.12 7.00
C HIS A 206 -15.79 5.86 7.17
N LEU A 207 -15.21 6.39 6.11
CA LEU A 207 -13.98 7.18 6.23
C LEU A 207 -14.27 8.50 6.94
N SER A 208 -13.37 8.91 7.83
CA SER A 208 -13.40 10.22 8.45
C SER A 208 -12.84 11.30 7.52
N GLU A 209 -13.28 12.53 7.73
CA GLU A 209 -12.72 13.71 7.06
C GLU A 209 -11.24 13.94 7.43
N PRO A 210 -10.42 14.57 6.56
CA PRO A 210 -10.78 15.08 5.23
C PRO A 210 -10.80 13.98 4.16
N LYS A 211 -11.91 13.85 3.42
CA LYS A 211 -12.06 12.93 2.29
C LYS A 211 -12.74 13.59 1.09
N HIS A 212 -12.30 13.20 -0.11
CA HIS A 212 -12.88 13.66 -1.37
C HIS A 212 -13.06 12.48 -2.32
N LEU A 213 -14.20 12.46 -3.02
CA LEU A 213 -14.48 11.50 -4.09
C LEU A 213 -14.43 12.22 -5.43
N PHE A 214 -13.56 11.74 -6.32
CA PHE A 214 -13.48 12.13 -7.72
C PHE A 214 -14.07 11.03 -8.59
N GLU A 215 -14.71 11.43 -9.68
CA GLU A 215 -15.26 10.52 -10.67
C GLU A 215 -14.58 10.73 -12.02
N ALA A 216 -14.26 9.64 -12.69
CA ALA A 216 -13.72 9.62 -14.05
C ALA A 216 -14.58 8.74 -14.94
N ASN A 217 -14.72 9.13 -16.21
CA ASN A 217 -15.40 8.31 -17.23
C ASN A 217 -14.52 7.14 -17.70
N ALA A 218 -14.23 6.22 -16.79
CA ALA A 218 -13.29 5.12 -16.96
C ALA A 218 -13.90 3.78 -16.52
N ASN A 219 -13.49 2.70 -17.20
CA ASN A 219 -13.72 1.33 -16.72
C ASN A 219 -12.67 0.93 -15.66
N HIS A 220 -12.77 -0.29 -15.11
CA HIS A 220 -11.90 -0.77 -14.01
C HIS A 220 -10.39 -0.81 -14.34
N TYR A 221 -9.99 -0.70 -15.60
CA TYR A 221 -8.59 -0.80 -16.04
C TYR A 221 -8.07 0.50 -16.67
N GLU A 222 -8.92 1.50 -16.84
CA GLU A 222 -8.59 2.79 -17.46
C GLU A 222 -8.22 3.84 -16.40
N PHE A 223 -7.32 3.52 -15.47
CA PHE A 223 -7.01 4.41 -14.34
C PHE A 223 -5.77 5.30 -14.53
N ASP A 224 -4.79 4.91 -15.35
CA ASP A 224 -3.43 5.51 -15.30
C ASP A 224 -3.41 7.05 -15.47
N PRO A 225 -4.05 7.64 -16.50
CA PRO A 225 -4.03 9.10 -16.66
C PRO A 225 -4.74 9.82 -15.51
N HIS A 226 -5.76 9.21 -14.92
CA HIS A 226 -6.52 9.79 -13.82
C HIS A 226 -5.74 9.72 -12.51
N TRP A 227 -4.98 8.64 -12.30
CA TRP A 227 -4.11 8.48 -11.13
C TRP A 227 -3.03 9.56 -11.12
N GLU A 228 -2.33 9.75 -12.24
CA GLU A 228 -1.30 10.77 -12.39
C GLU A 228 -1.83 12.18 -12.12
N ASN A 229 -3.02 12.51 -12.64
CA ASN A 229 -3.64 13.82 -12.47
C ASN A 229 -4.04 14.15 -11.01
N LEU A 230 -4.17 13.14 -10.14
CA LEU A 230 -4.54 13.34 -8.74
C LEU A 230 -3.33 13.43 -7.80
N LEU A 231 -2.15 12.93 -8.19
CA LEU A 231 -0.92 13.04 -7.40
C LEU A 231 -0.56 14.48 -6.99
N PRO A 232 -0.72 15.52 -7.84
CA PRO A 232 -0.47 16.91 -7.44
C PRO A 232 -1.28 17.40 -6.22
N LEU A 233 -2.39 16.75 -5.89
CA LEU A 233 -3.24 17.15 -4.78
C LEU A 233 -2.67 16.75 -3.40
N PHE A 234 -1.45 16.19 -3.35
CA PHE A 234 -0.75 15.75 -2.14
C PHE A 234 0.61 16.44 -1.94
N ASP A 235 0.92 17.45 -2.75
CA ASP A 235 2.08 18.33 -2.55
C ASP A 235 1.85 19.37 -1.45
#